data_AF-A0A2D6WT33-F1
#
_entry.id   AF-A0A2D6WT33-F1
#
_cell.length_a   1.000
_cell.length_b   1.000
_cell.length_c   1.000
_cell.angle_alpha   90.00
_cell.angle_beta   90.00
_cell.angle_gamma   90.00
#
_symmetry.space_group_name_H-M   'P 1'
#
loop_
_entity.id
_entity.type
_entity.pdbx_description
1 polymer ?
#
loop_
_entity_poly.entity_id
_entity_poly.type
_entity_poly.pdbx_seq_one_letter_code
_entity_poly.pdbx_strand_id
1 'polypeptide(L)'
;MGMVVMTYKVNPDSNLQDVDTDAIAESIGTLRNDDYDIQAIETKPLAFGLKFVQVHVKMNDGEGLADAFEAKMAEIHGVGEIEVLSMGLI
;
A
#
# COMPACT_ATOMS: atom_id res chain seq x y z
N MET A 1 -0.79 15.59 17.49
CA MET A 1 -0.66 14.82 16.24
C MET A 1 0.72 14.20 16.25
N GLY A 2 0.76 12.88 16.35
CA GLY A 2 1.99 12.08 16.29
C GLY A 2 2.31 11.69 14.85
N MET A 3 3.50 11.12 14.63
CA MET A 3 3.78 10.41 13.39
C MET A 3 3.45 8.92 13.61
N VAL A 4 2.87 8.29 12.60
CA VAL A 4 2.64 6.85 12.56
C VAL A 4 3.43 6.23 11.42
N VAL A 5 3.93 5.01 11.62
CA VAL A 5 4.26 4.10 10.52
C VAL A 5 3.12 3.13 10.35
N MET A 6 2.65 2.99 9.11
CA MET A 6 1.70 1.97 8.70
C MET A 6 2.39 1.01 7.74
N THR A 7 2.09 -0.28 7.90
CA THR A 7 2.46 -1.31 6.94
C THR A 7 1.20 -1.87 6.31
N TYR A 8 1.08 -1.74 5.00
CA TYR A 8 -0.03 -2.24 4.21
C TYR A 8 0.38 -3.48 3.43
N LYS A 9 -0.57 -4.40 3.25
CA LYS A 9 -0.54 -5.48 2.26
C LYS A 9 -1.58 -5.16 1.20
N VAL A 10 -1.14 -4.96 -0.03
CA VAL A 10 -1.97 -4.67 -1.18
C VAL A 10 -2.02 -5.92 -2.06
N ASN A 11 -3.18 -6.56 -2.11
CA ASN A 11 -3.41 -7.74 -2.92
C ASN A 11 -3.89 -7.34 -4.32
N PRO A 12 -3.47 -8.07 -5.37
CA PRO A 12 -4.04 -7.89 -6.69
C PRO A 12 -5.52 -8.30 -6.72
N ASP A 13 -6.31 -7.70 -7.61
CA ASP A 13 -7.71 -8.05 -7.82
C ASP A 13 -7.81 -9.50 -8.31
N SER A 14 -8.52 -10.33 -7.52
CA SER A 14 -8.68 -11.76 -7.78
C SER A 14 -9.55 -12.08 -9.00
N ASN A 15 -10.29 -11.09 -9.52
CA ASN A 15 -11.10 -11.24 -10.74
C ASN A 15 -10.30 -10.97 -12.02
N LEU A 16 -9.11 -10.36 -11.91
CA LEU A 16 -8.23 -10.08 -13.03
C LEU A 16 -7.17 -11.18 -13.14
N GLN A 17 -6.90 -11.60 -14.38
CA GLN A 17 -5.81 -12.53 -14.67
C GLN A 17 -4.52 -11.75 -14.97
N ASP A 18 -3.37 -12.34 -14.66
CA ASP A 18 -2.05 -11.80 -14.99
C ASP A 18 -1.79 -10.37 -14.47
N VAL A 19 -2.32 -10.04 -13.29
CA VAL A 19 -2.09 -8.73 -12.65
C VAL A 19 -0.60 -8.54 -12.36
N ASP A 20 -0.03 -7.49 -12.95
CA ASP A 20 1.36 -7.10 -12.73
C ASP A 20 1.52 -6.41 -11.36
N THR A 21 2.00 -7.18 -10.38
CA THR A 21 2.23 -6.69 -9.02
C THR A 21 3.37 -5.68 -8.94
N ASP A 22 4.33 -5.76 -9.87
CA ASP A 22 5.46 -4.82 -9.90
C ASP A 22 5.01 -3.47 -10.47
N ALA A 23 4.09 -3.46 -11.45
CA ALA A 23 3.45 -2.22 -11.92
C ALA A 23 2.57 -1.55 -10.84
N ILE A 24 1.90 -2.33 -9.99
CA ILE A 24 1.19 -1.81 -8.81
C ILE A 24 2.19 -1.14 -7.85
N ALA A 25 3.31 -1.81 -7.56
CA ALA A 25 4.35 -1.27 -6.69
C ALA A 25 4.93 0.06 -7.22
N GLU A 26 5.21 0.14 -8.51
CA GLU A 26 5.64 1.39 -9.17
C GLU A 26 4.59 2.50 -9.05
N SER A 27 3.31 2.17 -9.28
CA SER A 27 2.19 3.11 -9.18
C SER A 27 2.03 3.66 -7.77
N ILE A 28 2.12 2.80 -6.74
CA ILE A 28 2.09 3.23 -5.33
C ILE A 28 3.25 4.17 -5.02
N GLY A 29 4.43 3.92 -5.60
CA GLY A 29 5.60 4.80 -5.45
C GLY A 29 5.34 6.24 -5.88
N THR A 30 4.45 6.45 -6.86
CA THR A 30 4.06 7.80 -7.33
C THR A 30 3.16 8.56 -6.34
N LEU A 31 2.58 7.88 -5.35
CA LEU A 31 1.75 8.50 -4.30
C LEU A 31 2.58 9.22 -3.22
N ARG A 32 3.90 9.05 -3.22
CA ARG A 32 4.81 9.71 -2.28
C ARG A 32 4.69 11.23 -2.42
N ASN A 33 4.45 11.91 -1.31
CA ASN A 33 4.38 13.37 -1.22
C ASN A 33 4.72 13.83 0.21
N ASP A 34 4.46 15.10 0.54
CA ASP A 34 4.74 15.66 1.86
C ASP A 34 3.89 15.04 2.99
N ASP A 35 2.73 14.46 2.67
CA ASP A 35 1.83 13.80 3.63
C ASP A 35 2.16 12.31 3.80
N TYR A 36 2.68 11.67 2.74
CA TYR A 36 2.94 10.24 2.64
C TYR A 36 4.42 9.96 2.37
N ASP A 37 5.18 9.80 3.44
CA ASP A 37 6.59 9.43 3.38
C ASP A 37 6.73 7.90 3.25
N ILE A 38 6.56 7.39 2.02
CA ILE A 38 6.68 5.97 1.70
C ILE A 38 8.13 5.52 1.91
N GLN A 39 8.41 4.73 2.94
CA GLN A 39 9.75 4.28 3.31
C GLN A 39 10.23 3.12 2.44
N ALA A 40 9.34 2.20 2.10
CA ALA A 40 9.66 0.99 1.36
C ALA A 40 8.42 0.44 0.64
N ILE A 41 8.65 -0.11 -0.55
CA ILE A 41 7.67 -0.87 -1.33
C ILE A 41 8.35 -2.17 -1.74
N GLU A 42 7.74 -3.31 -1.42
CA GLU A 42 8.31 -4.62 -1.66
C GLU A 42 7.27 -5.57 -2.26
N THR A 43 7.56 -6.19 -3.39
CA THR A 43 6.75 -7.29 -3.91
C THR A 43 7.13 -8.60 -3.20
N LYS A 44 6.19 -9.23 -2.49
CA LYS A 44 6.42 -10.45 -1.72
C LYS A 44 5.60 -11.63 -2.24
N PRO A 45 6.19 -12.85 -2.28
CA PRO A 45 5.44 -14.05 -2.62
C PRO A 45 4.41 -14.38 -1.52
N LEU A 46 3.23 -14.84 -1.93
CA LEU A 46 2.20 -15.35 -1.03
C LEU A 46 2.16 -16.89 -1.07
N ALA A 47 1.51 -17.44 -2.09
CA ALA A 47 1.40 -18.88 -2.36
C ALA A 47 0.99 -19.12 -3.82
N PHE A 48 1.26 -20.32 -4.35
CA PHE A 48 0.83 -20.71 -5.71
C PHE A 48 1.26 -19.73 -6.82
N GLY A 49 2.43 -19.10 -6.68
CA GLY A 49 2.94 -18.11 -7.63
C GLY A 49 2.31 -16.71 -7.49
N LEU A 50 1.33 -16.53 -6.60
CA LEU A 50 0.74 -15.23 -6.28
C LEU A 50 1.73 -14.38 -5.49
N LYS A 51 1.64 -13.07 -5.71
CA LYS A 51 2.42 -12.05 -5.02
C LYS A 51 1.48 -10.98 -4.46
N PHE A 52 1.98 -10.20 -3.50
CA PHE A 52 1.33 -8.98 -3.01
C PHE A 52 2.37 -7.86 -2.89
N VAL A 53 1.93 -6.61 -2.83
CA VAL A 53 2.79 -5.47 -2.54
C VAL A 53 2.71 -5.14 -1.05
N GLN A 54 3.86 -5.11 -0.37
CA GLN A 54 3.96 -4.58 0.98
C GLN A 54 4.44 -3.13 0.93
N VAL A 55 3.70 -2.23 1.56
CA VAL A 55 4.00 -0.79 1.58
C VAL A 55 4.26 -0.37 3.02
N HIS A 56 5.39 0.30 3.27
CA HIS A 56 5.65 0.97 4.54
C HIS A 56 5.58 2.46 4.33
N VAL A 57 4.70 3.14 5.04
CA VAL A 57 4.48 4.58 4.90
C VAL A 57 4.49 5.24 6.26
N LYS A 58 5.18 6.37 6.35
CA LYS A 58 5.14 7.26 7.50
C LYS A 58 4.26 8.45 7.17
N MET A 59 3.31 8.76 8.04
CA MET A 59 2.40 9.90 7.87
C MET A 59 2.00 10.47 9.22
N ASN A 60 1.39 11.66 9.21
CA ASN A 60 0.83 12.27 10.41
C ASN A 60 -0.44 11.50 10.85
N ASP A 61 -0.67 11.33 12.15
CA ASP A 61 -1.88 10.67 12.69
C ASP A 61 -3.15 11.54 12.65
N GLY A 62 -3.08 12.68 11.96
CA GLY A 62 -4.20 13.56 11.73
C GLY A 62 -5.35 12.86 10.99
N GLU A 63 -6.55 13.40 11.17
CA GLU A 63 -7.79 12.78 10.72
C GLU A 63 -7.83 12.59 9.20
N GLY A 64 -8.04 11.34 8.76
CA GLY A 64 -8.35 10.99 7.36
C GLY A 64 -7.15 10.73 6.43
N LEU A 65 -5.90 10.88 6.87
CA LEU A 65 -4.74 10.63 5.99
C LEU A 65 -4.58 9.16 5.59
N ALA A 66 -4.76 8.24 6.54
CA ALA A 66 -4.71 6.79 6.29
C ALA A 66 -5.81 6.37 5.30
N ASP A 67 -7.06 6.75 5.57
CA ASP A 67 -8.21 6.44 4.70
C ASP A 67 -8.00 7.01 3.28
N ALA A 68 -7.49 8.24 3.17
CA ALA A 68 -7.21 8.86 1.88
C ALA A 68 -6.07 8.16 1.13
N PHE A 69 -5.06 7.63 1.83
CA PHE A 69 -3.98 6.86 1.22
C PHE A 69 -4.49 5.50 0.71
N GLU A 70 -5.32 4.82 1.51
CA GLU A 70 -5.97 3.57 1.13
C GLU A 70 -6.86 3.74 -0.10
N ALA A 71 -7.65 4.83 -0.16
CA ALA A 71 -8.46 5.16 -1.31
C ALA A 71 -7.61 5.37 -2.58
N LYS A 72 -6.51 6.13 -2.49
CA LYS A 72 -5.59 6.34 -3.61
C LYS A 72 -4.94 5.04 -4.10
N MET A 73 -4.57 4.15 -3.18
CA MET A 73 -4.05 2.83 -3.55
C MET A 73 -5.13 1.98 -4.23
N ALA A 74 -6.38 2.04 -3.77
CA ALA A 74 -7.49 1.28 -4.35
C ALA A 74 -7.88 1.75 -5.77
N GLU A 75 -7.57 3.00 -6.14
CA GLU A 75 -7.77 3.51 -7.51
C GLU A 75 -6.75 2.99 -8.53
N ILE A 76 -5.64 2.40 -8.06
CA ILE A 76 -4.61 1.83 -8.95
C ILE A 76 -5.17 0.57 -9.63
N HIS A 77 -5.09 0.53 -10.96
CA HIS A 77 -5.57 -0.62 -11.71
C HIS A 77 -4.86 -1.91 -11.27
N GLY A 78 -5.66 -2.96 -11.06
CA GLY A 78 -5.16 -4.25 -10.59
C GLY A 78 -5.11 -4.37 -9.06
N VAL A 79 -5.33 -3.30 -8.30
CA VAL A 79 -5.48 -3.40 -6.84
C VAL A 79 -6.85 -3.98 -6.49
N GLY A 80 -6.85 -4.96 -5.59
CA GLY A 80 -8.05 -5.55 -5.00
C GLY A 80 -8.16 -5.16 -3.53
N GLU A 81 -7.80 -6.08 -2.65
CA GLU A 81 -7.91 -5.90 -1.19
C GLU A 81 -6.66 -5.25 -0.59
N ILE A 82 -6.87 -4.25 0.28
CA ILE A 82 -5.84 -3.61 1.08
C ILE A 82 -6.04 -3.99 2.55
N GLU A 83 -5.00 -4.56 3.16
CA GLU A 83 -4.98 -4.98 4.56
C GLU A 83 -3.94 -4.17 5.35
N VAL A 84 -4.29 -3.75 6.56
CA VAL A 84 -3.32 -3.15 7.50
C VAL A 84 -2.61 -4.27 8.26
N LEU A 85 -1.31 -4.43 8.06
CA LEU A 85 -0.49 -5.42 8.78
C LEU A 85 -0.01 -4.91 10.15
N SER A 86 0.31 -3.62 10.24
CA SER A 86 0.78 -3.01 11.48
C SER A 86 0.61 -1.50 11.48
N MET A 87 0.38 -0.94 12.67
CA MET A 87 0.40 0.50 12.94
C MET A 87 1.24 0.76 14.19
N GLY A 88 2.19 1.69 14.10
CA GLY A 88 3.06 2.06 15.22
C GLY A 88 3.28 3.56 15.31
N LEU A 89 3.21 4.10 16.53
CA LEU A 89 3.56 5.49 16.83
C LEU A 89 5.08 5.64 16.86
N ILE A 90 5.57 6.80 16.40
CA ILE A 90 7.01 7.14 16.33
C ILE A 90 7.29 8.40 17.14
#